data_AF-A0A843KVZ7-F1
#
_entry.id   AF-A0A843KVZ7-F1
#
_cell.length_a   1.000
_cell.length_b   1.000
_cell.length_c   1.000
_cell.angle_alpha   90.00
_cell.angle_beta   90.00
_cell.angle_gamma   90.00
#
_symmetry.space_group_name_H-M   'P 1'
#
loop_
_entity.id
_entity.type
_entity.pdbx_description
1 polymer ?
#
loop_
_entity_poly.entity_id
_entity_poly.type
_entity_poly.pdbx_seq_one_letter_code
_entity_poly.pdbx_strand_id
1 'polypeptide(L)'
;MDNHSVSGYSRKGREDLHETADRWLRARRALPAADQPHAERLAEMIRAHATDRLGVIGDPLEAAMFSLLIEMVKEQTAGDGPRSAGGDPPGGAVRICVD
;
A
#
# COMPACT_ATOMS: atom_id res chain seq x y z
N MET A 1 -33.31 30.84 -8.25
CA MET A 1 -32.71 30.58 -9.58
C MET A 1 -31.19 30.59 -9.41
N ASP A 2 -30.77 29.52 -8.77
CA ASP A 2 -29.53 28.76 -8.88
C ASP A 2 -28.47 29.31 -9.85
N ASN A 3 -27.55 30.10 -9.31
CA ASN A 3 -26.30 30.42 -10.00
C ASN A 3 -25.25 29.38 -9.61
N HIS A 4 -25.45 28.12 -10.03
CA HIS A 4 -24.41 27.11 -9.99
C HIS A 4 -23.35 27.50 -11.01
N SER A 5 -22.40 28.30 -10.55
CA SER A 5 -21.16 28.58 -11.26
C SER A 5 -20.49 27.23 -11.51
N VAL A 6 -20.61 26.76 -12.75
CA VAL A 6 -19.99 25.54 -13.25
C VAL A 6 -18.49 25.74 -13.16
N SER A 7 -17.94 25.39 -12.00
CA SER A 7 -16.51 25.34 -11.76
C SER A 7 -15.93 24.41 -12.80
N GLY A 8 -15.06 24.96 -13.65
CA GLY A 8 -14.51 24.27 -14.80
C GLY A 8 -13.95 22.90 -14.39
N TYR A 9 -14.66 21.84 -14.79
CA TYR A 9 -14.04 20.55 -15.00
C TYR A 9 -13.09 20.73 -16.17
N SER A 10 -11.92 21.28 -15.83
CA SER A 10 -10.76 21.37 -16.69
C SER A 10 -10.65 20.02 -17.36
N ARG A 11 -10.63 20.06 -18.69
CA ARG A 11 -10.40 18.94 -19.59
C ARG A 11 -8.97 18.45 -19.33
N LYS A 12 -8.74 17.86 -18.16
CA LYS A 12 -7.48 17.33 -17.72
C LYS A 12 -7.43 15.94 -18.33
N GLY A 13 -6.59 15.78 -19.35
CA GLY A 13 -6.26 14.46 -19.87
C GLY A 13 -5.98 13.53 -18.69
N ARG A 14 -6.48 12.30 -18.78
CA ARG A 14 -6.38 11.24 -17.77
C ARG A 14 -5.08 11.41 -16.96
N GLU A 15 -5.19 11.89 -15.72
CA GLU A 15 -4.03 11.91 -14.82
C GLU A 15 -3.57 10.45 -14.72
N ASP A 16 -2.28 10.16 -14.79
CA ASP A 16 -1.80 8.79 -14.65
C ASP A 16 -1.51 8.46 -13.17
N LEU A 17 -1.16 7.21 -12.89
CA LEU A 17 -0.84 6.76 -11.53
C LEU A 17 0.37 7.51 -10.95
N HIS A 18 1.30 7.97 -11.79
CA HIS A 18 2.43 8.78 -11.36
C HIS A 18 1.99 10.16 -10.86
N GLU A 19 1.14 10.86 -11.62
CA GLU A 19 0.59 12.15 -11.20
C GLU A 19 -0.22 12.04 -9.90
N THR A 20 -0.97 10.94 -9.74
CA THR A 20 -1.70 10.65 -8.51
C THR A 20 -0.76 10.48 -7.32
N ALA A 21 0.32 9.70 -7.48
CA ALA A 21 1.34 9.54 -6.43
C ALA A 21 2.06 10.87 -6.10
N ASP A 22 2.38 11.70 -7.10
CA ASP A 22 2.98 13.02 -6.89
C ASP A 22 2.05 13.97 -6.13
N ARG A 23 0.75 13.93 -6.42
CA ARG A 23 -0.25 14.71 -5.68
C ARG A 23 -0.30 14.28 -4.21
N TRP A 24 -0.22 12.99 -3.92
CA TRP A 24 -0.22 12.47 -2.55
C TRP A 24 1.07 12.84 -1.79
N LEU A 25 2.23 12.77 -2.44
CA LEU A 25 3.49 13.21 -1.83
C LEU A 25 3.53 14.71 -1.51
N ARG A 26 2.78 15.53 -2.25
CA ARG A 26 2.58 16.94 -1.91
C ARG A 26 1.64 17.10 -0.72
N ALA A 27 0.53 16.37 -0.71
CA ALA A 27 -0.46 16.39 0.37
C ALA A 27 0.10 15.91 1.73
N ARG A 28 1.05 14.97 1.72
CA ARG A 28 1.84 14.52 2.89
C ARG A 28 2.32 15.67 3.77
N ARG A 29 2.72 16.80 3.18
CA ARG A 29 3.28 17.95 3.92
C ARG A 29 2.27 18.59 4.88
N ALA A 30 0.98 18.34 4.68
CA ALA A 30 -0.09 18.79 5.57
C ALA A 30 -0.39 17.80 6.72
N LEU A 31 0.23 16.61 6.71
CA LEU A 31 0.02 15.58 7.73
C LEU A 31 0.96 15.77 8.93
N PRO A 32 0.56 15.32 10.14
CA PRO A 32 1.47 15.20 11.28
C PRO A 32 2.73 14.41 10.93
N ALA A 33 3.86 14.77 11.54
CA ALA A 33 5.15 14.14 11.25
C ALA A 33 5.15 12.60 11.41
N ALA A 34 4.34 12.08 12.35
CA ALA A 34 4.16 10.64 12.54
C ALA A 34 3.52 9.94 11.35
N ASP A 35 2.66 10.64 10.61
CA ASP A 35 1.87 10.08 9.49
C ASP A 35 2.56 10.27 8.13
N GLN A 36 3.58 11.12 8.06
CA GLN A 36 4.29 11.39 6.80
C GLN A 36 4.96 10.15 6.20
N PRO A 37 5.67 9.29 6.98
CA PRO A 37 6.25 8.06 6.44
C PRO A 37 5.20 7.09 5.88
N HIS A 38 4.00 7.06 6.46
CA HIS A 38 2.90 6.26 5.95
C HIS A 38 2.43 6.79 4.59
N ALA A 39 2.24 8.10 4.47
CA ALA A 39 1.86 8.71 3.19
C ALA A 39 2.92 8.54 2.10
N GLU A 40 4.21 8.55 2.45
CA GLU A 40 5.32 8.23 1.53
C GLU A 40 5.19 6.81 1.01
N ARG A 41 5.02 5.84 1.93
CA ARG A 41 4.90 4.43 1.60
C ARG A 41 3.72 4.17 0.64
N LEU A 42 2.56 4.77 0.90
CA LEU A 42 1.38 4.62 0.03
C LEU A 42 1.66 5.16 -1.39
N ALA A 43 2.33 6.30 -1.51
CA ALA A 43 2.69 6.87 -2.81
C ALA A 43 3.72 6.01 -3.57
N GLU A 44 4.67 5.40 -2.87
CA GLU A 44 5.61 4.44 -3.46
C GLU A 44 4.91 3.20 -3.99
N MET A 45 3.96 2.65 -3.23
CA MET A 45 3.17 1.48 -3.65
C MET A 45 2.37 1.77 -4.93
N ILE A 46 1.79 2.97 -5.05
CA ILE A 46 1.10 3.40 -6.28
C ILE A 46 2.06 3.50 -7.47
N ARG A 47 3.26 4.08 -7.29
CA ARG A 47 4.27 4.17 -8.36
C ARG A 47 4.72 2.80 -8.85
N ALA A 48 4.86 1.83 -7.95
CA ALA A 48 5.26 0.47 -8.31
C ALA A 48 4.23 -0.21 -9.22
N HIS A 49 2.96 0.20 -9.16
CA HIS A 49 1.86 -0.36 -9.96
C HIS A 49 1.49 0.52 -11.17
N ALA A 50 2.19 1.63 -11.41
CA ALA A 50 1.92 2.53 -12.53
C ALA A 50 2.15 1.89 -13.91
N THR A 51 2.87 0.76 -13.96
CA THR A 51 3.13 -0.04 -15.16
C THR A 51 2.13 -1.17 -15.38
N ASP A 52 1.25 -1.44 -14.40
CA ASP A 52 0.37 -2.59 -14.44
C ASP A 52 -0.91 -2.32 -15.26
N ARG A 53 -1.52 -3.36 -15.84
CA ARG A 53 -2.60 -3.26 -16.84
C ARG A 53 -3.97 -2.85 -16.26
N LEU A 54 -4.00 -1.87 -15.36
CA LEU A 54 -5.24 -1.26 -14.85
C LEU A 54 -5.84 -0.22 -15.80
N GLY A 55 -5.39 -0.15 -17.06
CA GLY A 55 -5.96 0.74 -18.09
C GLY A 55 -7.43 0.49 -18.41
N VAL A 56 -8.04 -0.57 -17.86
CA VAL A 56 -9.50 -0.80 -17.86
C VAL A 56 -10.22 0.16 -16.90
N ILE A 57 -9.57 0.56 -15.81
CA ILE A 57 -10.08 1.54 -14.85
C ILE A 57 -9.77 2.93 -15.40
N GLY A 58 -10.82 3.66 -15.79
CA GLY A 58 -10.69 4.96 -16.44
C GLY A 58 -10.35 6.11 -15.49
N ASP A 59 -10.63 5.95 -14.19
CA ASP A 59 -10.31 6.92 -13.16
C ASP A 59 -8.98 6.57 -12.46
N PRO A 60 -8.01 7.48 -12.43
CA PRO A 60 -6.69 7.19 -11.89
C PRO A 60 -6.65 7.10 -10.36
N LEU A 61 -7.60 7.74 -9.66
CA LEU A 61 -7.72 7.58 -8.22
C LEU A 61 -8.28 6.19 -7.90
N GLU A 62 -9.29 5.74 -8.64
CA GLU A 62 -9.84 4.38 -8.53
C GLU A 62 -8.76 3.33 -8.79
N ALA A 63 -7.95 3.50 -9.86
CA ALA A 63 -6.85 2.59 -10.16
C ALA A 63 -5.80 2.55 -9.04
N ALA A 64 -5.42 3.72 -8.51
CA ALA A 64 -4.44 3.82 -7.42
C ALA A 64 -4.94 3.14 -6.14
N MET A 65 -6.20 3.37 -5.76
CA MET A 65 -6.82 2.74 -4.60
C MET A 65 -6.94 1.22 -4.80
N PHE A 66 -7.31 0.76 -5.99
CA PHE A 66 -7.42 -0.66 -6.29
C PHE A 66 -6.07 -1.38 -6.18
N SER A 67 -5.00 -0.82 -6.75
CA SER A 67 -3.64 -1.35 -6.57
C SER A 67 -3.24 -1.45 -5.10
N LEU A 68 -3.52 -0.40 -4.34
CA LEU A 68 -3.13 -0.30 -2.93
C LEU A 68 -3.89 -1.30 -2.06
N LEU A 69 -5.18 -1.51 -2.33
CA LEU A 69 -6.00 -2.53 -1.64
C LEU A 69 -5.50 -3.94 -1.93
N ILE A 70 -5.08 -4.25 -3.17
CA ILE A 70 -4.47 -5.54 -3.52
C ILE A 70 -3.21 -5.79 -2.70
N GLU A 71 -2.31 -4.79 -2.62
CA GLU A 71 -1.08 -4.93 -1.84
C GLU A 71 -1.36 -5.14 -0.35
N MET A 72 -2.32 -4.42 0.23
CA MET A 72 -2.71 -4.62 1.63
C MET A 72 -3.26 -6.03 1.89
N VAL A 73 -4.02 -6.61 0.96
CA VAL A 73 -4.51 -8.00 1.07
C VAL A 73 -3.35 -8.99 0.95
N LYS A 74 -2.38 -8.75 0.05
CA LYS A 74 -1.18 -9.58 -0.09
C LYS A 74 -0.31 -9.54 1.17
N GLU A 75 -0.09 -8.37 1.76
CA GLU A 75 0.68 -8.22 3.00
C GLU A 75 0.04 -8.98 4.17
N GLN A 76 -1.30 -8.91 4.31
CA GLN A 76 -2.04 -9.68 5.31
C GLN A 76 -1.94 -11.19 5.08
N THR A 77 -2.06 -11.64 3.82
CA THR A 77 -2.00 -13.06 3.47
C THR A 77 -0.59 -13.63 3.63
N ALA A 78 0.45 -12.86 3.32
CA ALA A 78 1.84 -13.26 3.48
C ALA A 78 2.24 -13.41 4.97
N GLY A 79 1.60 -12.66 5.87
CA GLY A 79 1.75 -12.81 7.31
C GLY A 79 1.03 -14.02 7.93
N ASP A 80 0.12 -14.66 7.18
CA ASP A 80 -0.75 -15.75 7.62
C ASP A 80 -0.28 -17.14 7.11
N GLY A 81 0.94 -17.21 6.56
CA GLY A 81 1.61 -18.50 6.36
C GLY A 81 1.77 -19.24 7.69
N PRO A 82 1.59 -20.57 7.75
CA PRO A 82 1.61 -21.29 9.01
C PRO A 82 2.94 -21.02 9.71
N ARG A 83 2.87 -20.24 10.80
CA ARG A 83 3.87 -20.31 11.85
C ARG A 83 3.83 -21.76 12.33
N SER A 84 4.72 -22.60 11.79
CA SER A 84 4.99 -23.93 12.31
C SER A 84 5.37 -23.78 13.77
N ALA A 85 4.37 -23.86 14.63
CA ALA A 85 4.50 -24.06 16.04
C ALA A 85 4.75 -25.55 16.27
N GLY A 86 5.88 -25.85 16.92
CA GLY A 86 5.96 -26.99 17.82
C GLY A 86 6.74 -28.20 17.31
N GLY A 87 7.91 -28.41 17.93
CA GLY A 87 8.63 -29.68 17.87
C GLY A 87 9.96 -29.70 18.63
N ASP A 88 10.06 -29.05 19.79
CA ASP A 88 11.14 -29.34 20.74
C ASP A 88 10.56 -30.27 21.83
N PRO A 89 10.96 -31.55 21.92
CA PRO A 89 10.52 -32.41 23.00
C PRO A 89 11.38 -32.21 24.25
N PRO A 90 10.79 -32.18 25.47
CA PRO A 90 11.56 -32.23 26.69
C PRO A 90 12.08 -33.66 26.89
N GLY A 91 13.36 -33.90 26.60
CA GLY A 91 13.98 -35.21 26.76
C GLY A 91 15.44 -35.07 27.16
N GLY A 92 15.71 -35.20 28.46
CA GLY A 92 17.04 -35.06 29.03
C GLY A 92 18.08 -36.01 28.42
N ALA A 93 19.21 -35.44 28.03
CA ALA A 93 20.46 -36.17 27.89
C ALA A 93 21.41 -35.73 29.01
N VAL A 94 21.35 -36.44 30.14
CA VAL A 94 22.42 -36.44 31.13
C VAL A 94 23.69 -36.93 30.43
N ARG A 95 24.71 -36.08 30.30
CA ARG A 95 26.07 -36.54 30.00
C ARG A 95 26.75 -36.86 31.33
N ILE A 96 26.91 -38.15 31.58
CA ILE A 96 27.72 -38.68 32.68
C ILE A 96 29.18 -38.46 32.26
N CYS A 97 29.92 -37.65 33.02
CA CYS A 97 31.37 -37.66 32.99
C CYS A 97 31.84 -38.97 33.63
N VAL A 98 32.61 -39.76 32.90
CA VAL A 98 33.42 -40.85 33.47
C VAL A 98 34.87 -40.37 33.50
N ASP A 99 35.49 -40.63 34.65
CA ASP A 99 36.83 -40.29 35.12
C ASP A 99 37.96 -40.48 34.10
#